data_AF-A0A7X6I0Q1-F1
#
_entry.id   AF-A0A7X6I0Q1-F1
#
_cell.length_a   1.000
_cell.length_b   1.000
_cell.length_c   1.000
_cell.angle_alpha   90.00
_cell.angle_beta   90.00
_cell.angle_gamma   90.00
#
_symmetry.space_group_name_H-M   'P 1'
#
loop_
_entity.id
_entity.type
_entity.pdbx_description
1 polymer ?
#
loop_
_entity_poly.entity_id
_entity_poly.type
_entity_poly.pdbx_seq_one_letter_code
_entity_poly.pdbx_strand_id
1 'polypeptide(L)'
;MSCGELRGFWGELVVRSPDAHGEWYLGGHWAAGPEDALLWMVDRAGRLADALHPVPGGGPFPLAVLESAGEGYDPAAVFREWAADAGYQRVQARALRGGRPVSVNSRGPDVVAGQGAVEVLYSLSCRPVVVPSAAGQPALPERSSASRRSSVHCQLVSESTGVWENPVAASRLM
;
A
#
# COMPACT_ATOMS: atom_id res chain seq x y z
N MET A 1 24.21 7.78 -26.60
CA MET A 1 22.95 8.30 -26.05
C MET A 1 22.52 7.36 -24.94
N SER A 2 22.62 7.80 -23.68
CA SER A 2 22.20 6.98 -22.53
C SER A 2 20.67 6.96 -22.51
N CYS A 3 20.08 5.77 -22.54
CA CYS A 3 18.66 5.61 -22.26
C CYS A 3 18.42 6.20 -20.86
N GLY A 4 17.61 7.25 -20.76
CA GLY A 4 17.42 7.94 -19.48
C GLY A 4 16.86 6.96 -18.45
N GLU A 5 17.31 7.03 -17.20
CA GLU A 5 16.69 6.30 -16.10
C GLU A 5 15.89 7.30 -15.27
N LEU A 6 14.60 7.02 -15.05
CA LEU A 6 13.79 7.79 -14.13
C LEU A 6 13.88 7.14 -12.76
N ARG A 7 14.44 7.87 -11.81
CA ARG A 7 14.45 7.48 -10.40
C ARG A 7 13.22 8.09 -9.73
N GLY A 8 12.50 7.27 -8.98
CA GLY A 8 11.33 7.71 -8.23
C GLY A 8 10.98 6.71 -7.14
N PHE A 9 9.75 6.78 -6.68
CA PHE A 9 9.24 5.98 -5.59
C PHE A 9 7.94 5.32 -6.03
N TRP A 10 7.82 4.02 -5.76
CA TRP A 10 6.60 3.27 -5.98
C TRP A 10 5.95 2.98 -4.64
N GLY A 11 4.77 3.55 -4.43
CA GLY A 11 3.89 3.25 -3.32
C GLY A 11 2.82 2.23 -3.72
N GLU A 12 2.46 1.34 -2.81
CA GLU A 12 1.40 0.35 -3.01
C GLU A 12 0.62 0.06 -1.72
N LEU A 13 -0.67 -0.19 -1.87
CA LEU A 13 -1.56 -0.67 -0.82
C LEU A 13 -2.06 -2.06 -1.21
N VAL A 14 -1.70 -3.05 -0.41
CA VAL A 14 -2.00 -4.46 -0.64
C VAL A 14 -2.65 -5.07 0.59
N VAL A 15 -3.68 -5.86 0.36
CA VAL A 15 -4.39 -6.62 1.39
C VAL A 15 -4.15 -8.10 1.14
N ARG A 16 -3.85 -8.84 2.19
CA ARG A 16 -3.54 -10.28 2.11
C ARG A 16 -4.32 -11.03 3.17
N SER A 17 -4.81 -12.21 2.82
CA SER A 17 -5.34 -13.15 3.81
C SER A 17 -4.91 -14.57 3.42
N PRO A 18 -4.03 -15.19 4.21
CA PRO A 18 -3.65 -16.59 4.01
C PRO A 18 -4.85 -17.53 4.08
N ASP A 19 -5.79 -17.28 5.01
CA ASP A 19 -6.99 -18.07 5.21
C ASP A 19 -7.95 -18.00 4.01
N ALA A 20 -8.00 -16.82 3.38
CA ALA A 20 -8.77 -16.61 2.16
C ALA A 20 -7.99 -17.03 0.89
N HIS A 21 -6.72 -17.41 1.00
CA HIS A 21 -5.80 -17.64 -0.12
C HIS A 21 -5.78 -16.46 -1.13
N GLY A 22 -5.91 -15.23 -0.62
CA GLY A 22 -6.13 -14.04 -1.42
C GLY A 22 -5.09 -12.94 -1.22
N GLU A 23 -4.79 -12.24 -2.30
CA GLU A 23 -4.04 -10.98 -2.32
C GLU A 23 -4.80 -9.98 -3.20
N TRP A 24 -5.08 -8.79 -2.66
CA TRP A 24 -5.83 -7.74 -3.32
C TRP A 24 -5.05 -6.44 -3.34
N TYR A 25 -4.84 -5.90 -4.55
CA TYR A 25 -4.18 -4.61 -4.76
C TYR A 25 -5.22 -3.51 -4.74
N LEU A 26 -5.18 -2.66 -3.71
CA LEU A 26 -6.15 -1.58 -3.53
C LEU A 26 -5.65 -0.23 -4.06
N GLY A 27 -4.34 -0.10 -4.30
CA GLY A 27 -3.78 1.11 -4.89
C GLY A 27 -2.30 1.00 -5.22
N GLY A 28 -1.89 1.79 -6.22
CA GLY A 28 -0.48 1.97 -6.60
C GLY A 28 -0.24 3.41 -7.01
N HIS A 29 0.96 3.93 -6.76
CA HIS A 29 1.32 5.30 -7.10
C HIS A 29 2.81 5.46 -7.34
N TRP A 30 3.12 6.20 -8.39
CA TRP A 30 4.48 6.65 -8.65
C TRP A 30 4.63 8.10 -8.19
N ALA A 31 5.72 8.40 -7.49
CA ALA A 31 6.09 9.73 -7.06
C ALA A 31 7.55 10.04 -7.46
N ALA A 32 7.79 11.29 -7.86
CA ALA A 32 9.14 11.77 -8.20
C ALA A 32 9.99 12.01 -6.94
N GLY A 33 9.36 12.46 -5.85
CA GLY A 33 10.00 12.78 -4.58
C GLY A 33 9.49 11.92 -3.42
N PRO A 34 10.29 11.73 -2.37
CA PRO A 34 9.90 10.94 -1.20
C PRO A 34 8.82 11.64 -0.36
N GLU A 35 8.75 12.96 -0.38
CA GLU A 35 7.70 13.75 0.27
C GLU A 35 6.35 13.52 -0.41
N ASP A 36 6.30 13.58 -1.74
CA ASP A 36 5.08 13.29 -2.51
C ASP A 36 4.64 11.84 -2.30
N ALA A 37 5.59 10.91 -2.26
CA ALA A 37 5.30 9.50 -1.98
C ALA A 37 4.65 9.32 -0.60
N LEU A 38 5.16 10.01 0.42
CA LEU A 38 4.59 9.97 1.77
C LEU A 38 3.25 10.69 1.88
N LEU A 39 3.07 11.82 1.18
CA LEU A 39 1.76 12.48 1.11
C LEU A 39 0.70 11.55 0.53
N TRP A 40 1.05 10.80 -0.52
CA TRP A 40 0.18 9.76 -1.06
C TRP A 40 -0.09 8.67 -0.02
N MET A 41 0.93 8.16 0.68
CA MET A 41 0.73 7.15 1.72
C MET A 41 -0.18 7.67 2.85
N VAL A 42 -0.03 8.91 3.29
CA VAL A 42 -0.89 9.52 4.33
C VAL A 42 -2.35 9.59 3.87
N ASP A 43 -2.62 10.04 2.65
CA ASP A 43 -3.98 10.04 2.09
C ASP A 43 -4.55 8.61 2.02
N ARG A 44 -3.75 7.63 1.58
CA ARG A 44 -4.20 6.23 1.50
C ARG A 44 -4.43 5.58 2.86
N ALA A 45 -3.60 5.89 3.86
CA ALA A 45 -3.80 5.44 5.22
C ALA A 45 -5.12 6.00 5.80
N GLY A 46 -5.41 7.29 5.57
CA GLY A 46 -6.67 7.90 5.99
C GLY A 46 -7.89 7.25 5.35
N ARG A 47 -7.87 7.08 4.02
CA ARG A 47 -8.96 6.42 3.27
C ARG A 47 -9.18 4.98 3.69
N LEU A 48 -8.09 4.24 3.92
CA LEU A 48 -8.18 2.86 4.40
C LEU A 48 -8.79 2.82 5.80
N ALA A 49 -8.34 3.69 6.71
CA ALA A 49 -8.90 3.75 8.05
C ALA A 49 -10.39 4.09 8.05
N ASP A 50 -10.83 5.00 7.19
CA ASP A 50 -12.25 5.35 7.06
C ASP A 50 -13.09 4.23 6.43
N ALA A 51 -12.49 3.39 5.59
CA ALA A 51 -13.15 2.20 5.07
C ALA A 51 -13.28 1.10 6.14
N LEU A 52 -12.24 0.91 6.95
CA LEU A 52 -12.18 -0.14 7.99
C LEU A 52 -13.03 0.19 9.21
N HIS A 53 -13.03 1.45 9.62
CA HIS A 53 -13.77 1.90 10.80
C HIS A 53 -14.41 3.26 10.49
N PRO A 54 -15.51 3.30 9.71
CA PRO A 54 -16.13 4.55 9.30
C PRO A 54 -16.66 5.35 10.49
N VAL A 55 -16.49 6.68 10.44
CA VAL A 55 -17.08 7.58 11.44
C VAL A 55 -18.58 7.73 11.17
N PRO A 56 -19.46 7.40 12.13
CA PRO A 56 -20.91 7.57 11.98
C PRO A 56 -21.27 9.01 11.61
N GLY A 57 -21.95 9.20 10.47
CA GLY A 57 -22.36 10.53 9.98
C GLY A 57 -21.24 11.39 9.36
N GLY A 58 -19.99 10.92 9.34
CA GLY A 58 -18.84 11.63 8.77
C GLY A 58 -18.19 10.94 7.56
N GLY A 59 -18.54 9.68 7.29
CA GLY A 59 -17.95 8.86 6.22
C GLY A 59 -18.83 8.72 4.97
N PRO A 60 -18.36 7.97 3.95
CA PRO A 60 -19.09 7.75 2.69
C PRO A 60 -20.29 6.80 2.83
N PHE A 61 -20.43 6.13 3.99
CA PHE A 61 -21.47 5.14 4.24
C PHE A 61 -22.61 5.72 5.08
N PRO A 62 -23.89 5.48 4.71
CA PRO A 62 -25.02 5.93 5.51
C PRO A 62 -25.06 5.17 6.85
N LEU A 63 -25.53 5.84 7.92
CA LEU A 63 -25.57 5.24 9.27
C LEU A 63 -26.31 3.90 9.33
N ALA A 64 -27.36 3.75 8.51
CA ALA A 64 -28.20 2.55 8.49
C ALA A 64 -27.49 1.27 7.99
N VAL A 65 -26.30 1.39 7.38
CA VAL A 65 -25.51 0.22 6.91
C VAL A 65 -24.27 -0.03 7.77
N LEU A 66 -24.11 0.71 8.88
CA LEU A 66 -22.97 0.56 9.78
C LEU A 66 -23.33 -0.39 10.92
N GLU A 67 -22.42 -1.30 11.22
CA GLU A 67 -22.49 -2.19 12.38
C GLU A 67 -21.34 -1.91 13.34
N SER A 68 -21.57 -2.07 14.64
CA SER A 68 -20.53 -1.88 15.65
C SER A 68 -19.52 -3.02 15.59
N ALA A 69 -18.23 -2.71 15.41
CA ALA A 69 -17.15 -3.69 15.22
C ALA A 69 -16.81 -4.57 16.46
N GLY A 70 -17.62 -4.51 17.53
CA GLY A 70 -17.33 -5.20 18.80
C GLY A 70 -16.06 -4.68 19.50
N GLU A 71 -15.63 -5.38 20.55
CA GLU A 71 -14.34 -5.13 21.21
C GLU A 71 -13.23 -5.92 20.51
N GLY A 72 -12.12 -5.27 20.16
CA GLY A 72 -11.02 -5.93 19.46
C GLY A 72 -9.88 -5.00 19.07
N TYR A 73 -8.85 -5.57 18.43
CA TYR A 73 -7.78 -4.80 17.81
C TYR A 73 -8.35 -4.00 16.64
N ASP A 74 -8.07 -2.70 16.58
CA ASP A 74 -8.56 -1.79 15.55
C ASP A 74 -7.45 -1.48 14.52
N PRO A 75 -7.48 -2.09 13.33
CA PRO A 75 -6.47 -1.82 12.31
C PRO A 75 -6.55 -0.38 11.79
N ALA A 76 -7.74 0.24 11.80
CA ALA A 76 -7.93 1.62 11.36
C ALA A 76 -7.23 2.61 12.28
N ALA A 77 -7.22 2.35 13.60
CA ALA A 77 -6.52 3.18 14.57
C ALA A 77 -5.02 3.28 14.27
N VAL A 78 -4.37 2.17 13.92
CA VAL A 78 -2.94 2.15 13.54
C VAL A 78 -2.65 3.08 12.36
N PHE A 79 -3.48 3.01 11.31
CA PHE A 79 -3.30 3.86 10.13
C PHE A 79 -3.58 5.33 10.44
N ARG A 80 -4.56 5.65 11.29
CA ARG A 80 -4.84 7.03 11.74
C ARG A 80 -3.70 7.60 12.56
N GLU A 81 -3.22 6.84 13.53
CA GLU A 81 -2.10 7.24 14.38
C GLU A 81 -0.84 7.49 13.55
N TRP A 82 -0.52 6.58 12.64
CA TRP A 82 0.60 6.75 11.71
C TRP A 82 0.43 7.97 10.78
N ALA A 83 -0.78 8.18 10.25
CA ALA A 83 -1.09 9.32 9.38
C ALA A 83 -1.04 10.67 10.13
N ALA A 84 -1.27 10.67 11.44
CA ALA A 84 -1.15 11.85 12.28
C ALA A 84 0.29 12.13 12.75
N ASP A 85 1.19 11.14 12.70
CA ASP A 85 2.57 11.28 13.16
C ASP A 85 3.51 11.89 12.09
N ALA A 86 3.43 13.21 11.97
CA ALA A 86 4.35 13.99 11.12
C ALA A 86 5.83 13.82 11.50
N GLY A 87 6.14 13.46 12.76
CA GLY A 87 7.50 13.20 13.21
C GLY A 87 8.06 11.94 12.58
N TYR A 88 7.31 10.85 12.67
CA TYR A 88 7.67 9.57 12.07
C TYR A 88 7.68 9.61 10.54
N GLN A 89 6.75 10.36 9.92
CA GLN A 89 6.77 10.59 8.47
C GLN A 89 8.08 11.26 8.00
N ARG A 90 8.63 12.22 8.76
CA ARG A 90 9.94 12.82 8.44
C ARG A 90 11.08 11.79 8.51
N VAL A 91 11.03 10.85 9.45
CA VAL A 91 12.01 9.75 9.55
C VAL A 91 11.90 8.83 8.34
N GLN A 92 10.68 8.47 7.94
CA GLN A 92 10.45 7.65 6.74
C GLN A 92 10.88 8.37 5.45
N ALA A 93 10.68 9.69 5.34
CA ALA A 93 11.14 10.47 4.19
C ALA A 93 12.67 10.41 4.07
N ARG A 94 13.38 10.49 5.20
CA ARG A 94 14.83 10.33 5.24
C ARG A 94 15.26 8.91 4.86
N ALA A 95 14.51 7.88 5.25
CA ALA A 95 14.78 6.51 4.85
C ALA A 95 14.63 6.32 3.32
N LEU A 96 13.55 6.83 2.74
CA LEU A 96 13.32 6.81 1.28
C LEU A 96 14.44 7.55 0.52
N ARG A 97 14.83 8.76 0.97
CA ARG A 97 15.99 9.49 0.40
C ARG A 97 17.28 8.68 0.48
N GLY A 98 17.44 7.89 1.55
CA GLY A 98 18.57 6.98 1.74
C GLY A 98 18.46 5.65 0.98
N GLY A 99 17.49 5.49 0.09
CA GLY A 99 17.33 4.27 -0.71
C GLY A 99 16.67 3.09 0.03
N ARG A 100 16.07 3.32 1.20
CA ARG A 100 15.43 2.27 1.99
C ARG A 100 13.91 2.30 1.83
N PRO A 101 13.24 1.15 1.64
CA PRO A 101 11.78 1.10 1.62
C PRO A 101 11.20 1.41 3.01
N VAL A 102 9.94 1.83 3.03
CA VAL A 102 9.16 2.10 4.25
C VAL A 102 7.79 1.45 4.13
N SER A 103 7.19 1.12 5.27
CA SER A 103 5.82 0.61 5.31
C SER A 103 5.13 0.94 6.63
N VAL A 104 3.80 0.86 6.59
CA VAL A 104 2.94 0.74 7.75
C VAL A 104 2.00 -0.42 7.49
N ASN A 105 1.92 -1.33 8.46
CA ASN A 105 1.16 -2.56 8.34
C ASN A 105 0.27 -2.72 9.57
N SER A 106 -0.91 -3.26 9.35
CA SER A 106 -1.82 -3.62 10.43
C SER A 106 -2.59 -4.87 10.03
N ARG A 107 -3.08 -5.62 11.01
CA ARG A 107 -3.84 -6.84 10.77
C ARG A 107 -5.04 -6.93 11.67
N GLY A 108 -6.07 -7.63 11.25
CA GLY A 108 -7.20 -7.92 12.12
C GLY A 108 -8.26 -8.74 11.40
N PRO A 109 -9.34 -9.09 12.13
CA PRO A 109 -10.46 -9.80 11.54
C PRO A 109 -11.19 -8.89 10.54
N ASP A 110 -11.51 -9.43 9.37
CA ASP A 110 -12.35 -8.79 8.36
C ASP A 110 -13.20 -9.85 7.64
N VAL A 111 -14.19 -9.42 6.87
CA VAL A 111 -15.09 -10.29 6.12
C VAL A 111 -14.75 -10.25 4.65
N VAL A 112 -14.31 -11.38 4.10
CA VAL A 112 -14.13 -11.55 2.66
C VAL A 112 -15.40 -12.16 2.07
N ALA A 113 -15.98 -11.50 1.06
CA ALA A 113 -17.20 -11.94 0.40
C ALA A 113 -17.06 -13.37 -0.14
N GLY A 114 -17.93 -14.28 0.30
CA GLY A 114 -17.90 -15.69 -0.08
C GLY A 114 -17.01 -16.59 0.78
N GLN A 115 -16.22 -16.04 1.71
CA GLN A 115 -15.34 -16.79 2.62
C GLN A 115 -15.65 -16.54 4.11
N GLY A 116 -16.32 -15.44 4.44
CA GLY A 116 -16.70 -15.11 5.81
C GLY A 116 -15.58 -14.38 6.56
N ALA A 117 -15.60 -14.46 7.89
CA ALA A 117 -14.61 -13.81 8.74
C ALA A 117 -13.25 -14.51 8.62
N VAL A 118 -12.20 -13.75 8.29
CA VAL A 118 -10.83 -14.20 8.12
C VAL A 118 -9.86 -13.20 8.73
N GLU A 119 -8.64 -13.64 9.06
CA GLU A 119 -7.57 -12.71 9.41
C GLU A 119 -7.04 -12.03 8.14
N VAL A 120 -6.95 -10.71 8.16
CA VAL A 120 -6.50 -9.88 7.05
C VAL A 120 -5.30 -9.03 7.45
N LEU A 121 -4.29 -9.00 6.60
CA LEU A 121 -3.12 -8.13 6.69
C LEU A 121 -3.24 -7.00 5.67
N TYR A 122 -3.26 -5.76 6.16
CA TYR A 122 -3.18 -4.55 5.36
C TYR A 122 -1.75 -4.05 5.35
N SER A 123 -1.21 -3.83 4.16
CA SER A 123 0.16 -3.35 3.96
C SER A 123 0.18 -2.15 3.04
N LEU A 124 0.60 -1.01 3.58
CA LEU A 124 0.86 0.20 2.82
C LEU A 124 2.37 0.44 2.81
N SER A 125 2.98 0.36 1.64
CA SER A 125 4.43 0.44 1.50
C SER A 125 4.86 1.40 0.42
N CYS A 126 6.11 1.84 0.50
CA CYS A 126 6.75 2.64 -0.53
C CYS A 126 8.22 2.25 -0.65
N ARG A 127 8.70 2.10 -1.88
CA ARG A 127 10.09 1.74 -2.19
C ARG A 127 10.68 2.60 -3.30
N PRO A 128 11.98 2.92 -3.24
CA PRO A 128 12.67 3.52 -4.38
C PRO A 128 12.64 2.59 -5.59
N VAL A 129 12.43 3.15 -6.78
CA VAL A 129 12.42 2.42 -8.05
C VAL A 129 13.20 3.19 -9.11
N VAL A 130 13.82 2.41 -10.01
CA VAL A 130 14.40 2.93 -11.25
C VAL A 130 13.56 2.37 -12.38
N VAL A 131 12.96 3.24 -13.19
CA VAL A 131 12.22 2.83 -14.38
C VAL A 131 12.92 3.35 -15.64
N PRO A 132 12.93 2.59 -16.75
CA PRO A 132 13.46 3.08 -18.01
C PRO A 132 12.70 4.33 -18.45
N SER A 133 13.41 5.41 -18.78
CA SER A 133 12.81 6.57 -19.45
C SER A 133 12.34 6.13 -20.83
N ALA A 134 11.13 6.52 -21.21
CA ALA A 134 10.48 6.11 -22.45
C ALA A 134 11.17 6.62 -23.75
N ALA A 135 12.40 7.15 -23.69
CA ALA A 135 13.18 7.69 -24.80
C ALA A 135 13.72 6.63 -25.78
N GLY A 136 13.12 5.44 -25.83
CA GLY A 136 13.55 4.33 -26.67
C GLY A 136 12.47 3.27 -26.91
N GLN A 137 11.20 3.66 -26.99
CA GLN A 137 10.20 2.73 -27.54
C GLN A 137 10.49 2.56 -29.05
N PRO A 138 10.81 1.33 -29.54
CA PRO A 138 10.81 1.10 -30.98
C PRO A 138 9.39 1.40 -31.50
N ALA A 139 9.32 2.15 -32.60
CA ALA A 139 8.07 2.45 -33.29
C ALA A 139 7.28 1.14 -33.46
N LEU A 140 6.08 1.09 -32.90
CA LEU A 140 5.17 -0.04 -33.06
C LEU A 140 4.94 -0.26 -34.56
N PRO A 141 5.19 -1.45 -35.13
CA PRO A 141 4.76 -1.74 -36.48
C PRO A 141 3.24 -1.66 -36.56
N GLU A 142 2.74 -1.10 -37.65
CA GLU A 142 1.30 -0.93 -37.91
C GLU A 142 0.54 -2.24 -37.65
N ARG A 143 -0.61 -2.09 -36.99
CA ARG A 143 -1.50 -3.17 -36.61
C ARG A 143 -1.92 -3.96 -37.85
N SER A 144 -1.42 -5.19 -37.98
CA SER A 144 -2.15 -6.23 -38.69
C SER A 144 -3.00 -7.00 -37.69
N SER A 145 -4.30 -7.04 -37.98
CA SER A 145 -5.37 -7.65 -37.21
C SER A 145 -5.17 -9.16 -37.09
N ALA A 146 -4.37 -9.61 -36.12
CA ALA A 146 -4.34 -11.01 -35.73
C ALA A 146 -4.17 -11.14 -34.22
N SER A 147 -5.27 -11.51 -33.58
CA SER A 147 -5.39 -11.86 -32.17
C SER A 147 -4.26 -12.77 -31.68
N ARG A 148 -3.33 -12.22 -30.88
CA ARG A 148 -2.61 -12.94 -29.82
C ARG A 148 -2.42 -12.01 -28.63
N ARG A 149 -3.09 -12.32 -27.51
CA ARG A 149 -2.83 -11.70 -26.21
C ARG A 149 -1.48 -12.19 -25.71
N SER A 150 -0.43 -11.43 -25.95
CA SER A 150 0.83 -11.55 -25.21
C SER A 150 0.85 -10.48 -24.14
N SER A 151 0.49 -10.87 -22.90
CA SER A 151 0.80 -10.07 -21.72
C SER A 151 2.31 -10.03 -21.57
N VAL A 152 2.89 -8.83 -21.68
CA VAL A 152 4.27 -8.57 -21.26
C VAL A 152 4.28 -8.69 -19.75
N HIS A 153 4.82 -9.79 -19.24
CA HIS A 153 5.00 -10.02 -17.82
C HIS A 153 6.29 -9.31 -17.39
N CYS A 154 6.18 -8.06 -16.92
CA CYS A 154 7.25 -7.44 -16.16
C CYS A 154 7.28 -8.10 -14.78
N GLN A 155 8.13 -9.12 -14.62
CA GLN A 155 8.45 -9.67 -13.31
C GLN A 155 9.26 -8.63 -12.52
N LEU A 156 8.58 -7.88 -11.64
CA LEU A 156 9.24 -7.24 -10.51
C LEU A 156 9.42 -8.32 -9.44
N VAL A 157 10.64 -8.85 -9.32
CA VAL A 157 11.01 -9.74 -8.24
C VAL A 157 11.01 -8.92 -6.95
N SER A 158 9.95 -9.05 -6.16
CA SER A 158 9.88 -8.52 -4.81
C SER A 158 10.51 -9.54 -3.88
N GLU A 159 11.82 -9.45 -3.66
CA GLU A 159 12.48 -10.15 -2.56
C GLU A 159 12.05 -9.46 -1.26
N SER A 160 10.89 -9.87 -0.74
CA SER A 160 10.51 -9.59 0.64
C SER A 160 11.39 -10.43 1.54
N THR A 161 12.52 -9.88 2.01
CA THR A 161 13.21 -10.41 3.17
C THR A 161 12.26 -10.31 4.36
N GLY A 162 11.53 -11.39 4.62
CA GLY A 162 10.72 -11.57 5.82
C GLY A 162 11.64 -11.54 7.04
N VAL A 163 11.85 -10.36 7.60
CA VAL A 163 12.38 -10.18 8.94
C VAL A 163 11.26 -9.54 9.77
N TRP A 164 10.72 -10.38 10.64
CA TRP A 164 9.52 -10.20 11.43
C TRP A 164 9.88 -9.55 12.76
N GLU A 165 10.07 -8.22 12.80
CA GLU A 165 10.14 -7.52 14.07
C GLU A 165 9.33 -6.21 14.01
N ASN A 166 8.27 -6.17 14.81
CA ASN A 166 7.45 -4.99 15.05
C ASN A 166 8.01 -4.23 16.28
N PRO A 167 8.67 -3.08 16.13
CA PRO A 167 9.15 -2.32 17.28
C PRO A 167 8.04 -1.56 18.04
N VAL A 168 6.79 -1.57 17.58
CA VAL A 168 5.71 -0.78 18.20
C VAL A 168 5.00 -1.52 19.36
N ALA A 169 5.27 -2.81 19.55
CA ALA A 169 4.71 -3.58 20.68
C ALA A 169 5.51 -3.46 22.00
N ALA A 170 6.69 -2.81 21.99
CA ALA A 170 7.62 -2.83 23.13
C ALA A 170 7.40 -1.73 24.19
N SER A 171 6.44 -0.81 24.02
CA SER A 171 6.29 0.35 24.93
C SER A 171 5.04 0.33 25.83
N ARG A 172 4.42 -0.83 26.07
CA ARG A 172 3.31 -0.97 27.04
C ARG A 172 3.57 -1.97 28.18
N LEU A 173 4.83 -2.18 28.53
CA LEU A 173 5.22 -2.86 29.76
C LEU A 173 6.26 -2.03 30.52
N MET A 174 5.84 -0.89 31.06
CA MET A 174 6.40 -0.29 32.29
C MET A 174 5.28 0.44 33.03
#